data_AF-A0A9Q8HSN3-F1
#
_entry.id   AF-A0A9Q8HSN3-F1
#
_cell.length_a   1.000
_cell.length_b   1.000
_cell.length_c   1.000
_cell.angle_alpha   90.00
_cell.angle_beta   90.00
_cell.angle_gamma   90.00
#
_symmetry.space_group_name_H-M   'P 1'
#
loop_
_entity.id
_entity.type
_entity.pdbx_description
1 polymer ?
#
loop_
_entity_poly.entity_id
_entity_poly.type
_entity_poly.pdbx_seq_one_letter_code
_entity_poly.pdbx_strand_id
1 'polypeptide(L)'
;MKKIFLAVGVSLFAVGAQAADLSESCTKYFEQIDQFVAKSGQNPAMAGMKDQLEASKTQLASLPKEVQEQSCTQGIDALKQMEAALPK
;
A
#
# COMPACT_ATOMS: atom_id res chain seq x y z
N MET A 1 -43.84 13.51 4.11
CA MET A 1 -42.44 13.29 4.52
C MET A 1 -41.63 12.88 3.30
N LYS A 2 -40.51 13.57 3.06
CA LYS A 2 -39.68 13.53 1.84
C LYS A 2 -39.04 12.15 1.64
N LYS A 3 -39.46 11.42 0.61
CA LYS A 3 -38.76 10.22 0.10
C LYS A 3 -37.60 10.70 -0.75
N ILE A 4 -36.46 10.96 -0.12
CA ILE A 4 -35.22 11.25 -0.83
C ILE A 4 -34.64 9.90 -1.22
N PHE A 5 -34.90 9.50 -2.47
CA PHE A 5 -34.08 8.50 -3.14
C PHE A 5 -32.67 9.08 -3.23
N LEU A 6 -31.79 8.63 -2.33
CA LEU A 6 -30.36 8.86 -2.41
C LEU A 6 -29.85 7.99 -3.57
N ALA A 7 -30.00 8.52 -4.79
CA ALA A 7 -29.29 8.06 -5.96
C ALA A 7 -27.80 8.24 -5.69
N VAL A 8 -27.16 7.19 -5.17
CA VAL A 8 -25.71 7.06 -5.15
C VAL A 8 -25.30 6.90 -6.62
N GLY A 9 -25.08 8.03 -7.28
CA GLY A 9 -24.31 8.09 -8.50
C GLY A 9 -22.89 7.67 -8.16
N VAL A 10 -22.56 6.40 -8.40
CA VAL A 10 -21.16 6.01 -8.62
C VAL A 10 -20.79 6.55 -9.98
N SER A 11 -20.42 7.84 -9.99
CA SER A 11 -19.75 8.46 -11.11
C SER A 11 -18.44 7.73 -11.35
N LEU A 12 -18.38 7.04 -12.48
CA LEU A 12 -17.22 6.80 -13.34
C LEU A 12 -15.85 6.99 -12.67
N PHE A 13 -15.20 5.87 -12.33
CA PHE A 13 -13.77 5.78 -12.52
C PHE A 13 -13.54 4.91 -13.76
N ALA A 14 -13.47 5.57 -14.92
CA ALA A 14 -12.77 5.00 -16.05
C ALA A 14 -11.30 4.90 -15.61
N VAL A 15 -10.91 3.72 -15.13
CA VAL A 15 -9.52 3.45 -14.79
C VAL A 15 -8.79 3.33 -16.12
N GLY A 16 -8.31 4.48 -16.62
CA GLY A 16 -7.37 4.53 -17.72
C GLY A 16 -6.19 3.65 -17.35
N ALA A 17 -5.88 2.69 -18.22
CA ALA A 17 -4.72 1.83 -18.14
C ALA A 17 -3.45 2.68 -18.27
N GLN A 18 -3.08 3.36 -17.20
CA GLN A 18 -1.72 3.82 -17.01
C GLN A 18 -1.04 2.67 -16.26
N ALA A 19 -0.19 1.94 -16.99
CA ALA A 19 0.86 1.15 -16.38
C ALA A 19 1.73 2.13 -15.58
N ALA A 20 1.30 2.44 -14.37
CA ALA A 20 1.85 3.52 -13.58
C ALA A 20 2.88 2.92 -12.64
N ASP A 21 4.13 3.30 -12.89
CA ASP A 21 5.18 3.36 -11.88
C ASP A 21 4.57 3.73 -10.52
N LEU A 22 5.01 3.14 -9.42
CA LEU A 22 4.52 3.53 -8.09
C LEU A 22 4.87 5.00 -7.80
N SER A 23 4.19 5.64 -6.86
CA SER A 23 4.70 6.91 -6.30
C SER A 23 6.06 6.67 -5.62
N GLU A 24 6.87 7.73 -5.48
CA GLU A 24 8.21 7.61 -4.87
C GLU A 24 8.12 7.04 -3.43
N SER A 25 7.15 7.47 -2.63
CA SER A 25 6.94 6.94 -1.28
C SER A 25 6.51 5.48 -1.29
N CYS A 26 5.72 5.03 -2.27
CA CYS A 26 5.41 3.62 -2.41
C CYS A 26 6.65 2.79 -2.78
N THR A 27 7.43 3.22 -3.77
CA THR A 27 8.69 2.54 -4.12
C THR A 27 9.58 2.37 -2.88
N LYS A 28 9.75 3.44 -2.10
CA LYS A 28 10.51 3.41 -0.86
C LYS A 28 9.91 2.52 0.23
N TYR A 29 8.59 2.49 0.38
CA TYR A 29 7.90 1.62 1.32
C TYR A 29 8.20 0.14 1.04
N PHE A 30 8.06 -0.28 -0.22
CA PHE A 30 8.31 -1.66 -0.63
C PHE A 30 9.78 -2.05 -0.47
N GLU A 31 10.72 -1.15 -0.80
CA GLU A 31 12.16 -1.40 -0.55
C GLU A 31 12.47 -1.57 0.95
N GLN A 32 11.87 -0.75 1.81
CA GLN A 32 12.09 -0.87 3.26
C GLN A 32 11.54 -2.18 3.80
N ILE A 33 10.41 -2.66 3.28
CA ILE A 33 9.90 -3.98 3.64
C ILE A 33 10.85 -5.08 3.18
N ASP A 34 11.37 -5.02 1.96
CA ASP A 34 12.35 -6.01 1.50
C ASP A 34 13.61 -6.03 2.37
N GLN A 35 14.11 -4.87 2.77
CA GLN A 35 15.23 -4.78 3.70
C GLN A 35 14.89 -5.33 5.09
N PHE A 36 13.69 -5.03 5.58
CA PHE A 36 13.19 -5.53 6.86
C PHE A 36 13.09 -7.06 6.86
N VAL A 37 12.49 -7.64 5.81
CA VAL A 37 12.40 -9.10 5.62
C VAL A 37 13.80 -9.72 5.55
N ALA A 38 14.72 -9.12 4.78
CA ALA A 38 16.09 -9.60 4.67
C ALA A 38 16.83 -9.57 6.02
N LYS A 39 16.67 -8.51 6.82
CA LYS A 39 17.27 -8.38 8.16
C LYS A 39 16.63 -9.33 9.18
N SER A 40 15.35 -9.63 9.04
CA SER A 40 14.60 -10.51 9.95
C SER A 40 14.92 -12.02 9.80
N GLY A 41 15.89 -12.39 8.96
CA GLY A 41 16.37 -13.76 8.86
C GLY A 41 15.36 -14.73 8.22
N GLN A 42 14.61 -14.29 7.21
CA GLN A 42 13.57 -15.10 6.54
C GLN A 42 12.55 -15.70 7.52
N ASN A 43 12.11 -14.91 8.50
CA ASN A 43 11.04 -15.35 9.39
C ASN A 43 9.83 -15.78 8.54
N PRO A 44 9.33 -17.02 8.65
CA PRO A 44 8.28 -17.55 7.76
C PRO A 44 6.98 -16.74 7.81
N ALA A 45 6.71 -16.03 8.92
CA ALA A 45 5.62 -15.07 9.02
C ALA A 45 5.77 -13.88 8.05
N MET A 46 7.01 -13.48 7.75
CA MET A 46 7.33 -12.39 6.82
C MET A 46 7.37 -12.87 5.37
N ALA A 47 7.67 -14.16 5.13
CA ALA A 47 7.60 -14.74 3.80
C ALA A 47 6.17 -14.69 3.23
N GLY A 48 5.16 -15.08 4.04
CA GLY A 48 3.75 -14.95 3.64
C GLY A 48 3.27 -13.50 3.52
N MET A 49 3.92 -12.56 4.19
CA MET A 49 3.62 -11.13 4.06
C MET A 49 4.05 -10.57 2.70
N LYS A 50 5.09 -11.16 2.08
CA LYS A 50 5.63 -10.71 0.79
C LYS A 50 4.65 -10.91 -0.37
N ASP A 51 3.97 -12.06 -0.41
CA ASP A 51 2.93 -12.34 -1.40
C ASP A 51 1.72 -11.40 -1.24
N GLN A 52 1.32 -11.12 0.00
CA GLN A 52 0.27 -10.14 0.29
C GLN A 52 0.69 -8.71 -0.07
N LEU A 53 1.98 -8.41 0.02
CA LEU A 53 2.56 -7.14 -0.38
C LEU A 53 2.53 -6.95 -1.90
N GLU A 54 2.85 -7.98 -2.68
CA GLU A 54 2.76 -7.97 -4.15
C GLU A 54 1.32 -7.70 -4.61
N ALA A 55 0.35 -8.34 -3.96
CA ALA A 55 -1.07 -8.06 -4.19
C ALA A 55 -1.42 -6.60 -3.82
N SER A 56 -0.94 -6.10 -2.68
CA SER A 56 -1.14 -4.71 -2.25
C SER A 56 -0.49 -3.71 -3.20
N LYS A 57 0.67 -4.05 -3.77
CA LYS A 57 1.41 -3.23 -4.74
C LYS A 57 0.63 -3.09 -6.04
N THR A 58 0.03 -4.18 -6.50
CA THR A 58 -0.87 -4.19 -7.67
C THR A 58 -2.11 -3.35 -7.41
N GLN A 59 -2.70 -3.46 -6.21
CA GLN A 59 -3.83 -2.63 -5.81
C GLN A 59 -3.46 -1.14 -5.75
N LEU A 60 -2.31 -0.80 -5.14
CA LEU A 60 -1.82 0.58 -5.07
C LEU A 60 -1.53 1.15 -6.47
N ALA A 61 -0.93 0.38 -7.38
CA ALA A 61 -0.68 0.81 -8.75
C ALA A 61 -1.97 1.16 -9.51
N SER A 62 -3.11 0.57 -9.12
CA SER A 62 -4.43 0.91 -9.68
C SER A 62 -5.05 2.19 -9.11
N LEU A 63 -4.48 2.73 -8.01
CA LEU A 63 -4.96 3.95 -7.36
C LEU A 63 -4.28 5.20 -7.93
N PRO A 64 -4.90 6.39 -7.79
CA PRO A 64 -4.27 7.66 -8.13
C PRO A 64 -2.95 7.88 -7.36
N LYS A 65 -1.97 8.52 -8.00
CA LYS A 65 -0.64 8.79 -7.41
C LYS A 65 -0.70 9.47 -6.05
N GLU A 66 -1.63 10.41 -5.85
CA GLU A 66 -1.80 11.13 -4.58
C GLU A 66 -2.28 10.20 -3.45
N VAL A 67 -3.17 9.26 -3.78
CA VAL A 67 -3.64 8.23 -2.85
C VAL A 67 -2.55 7.20 -2.56
N GLN A 68 -1.78 6.81 -3.59
CA GLN A 68 -0.58 5.98 -3.41
C GLN A 68 0.38 6.66 -2.42
N GLU A 69 0.66 7.94 -2.63
CA GLU A 69 1.62 8.71 -1.85
C GLU A 69 1.25 8.78 -0.37
N GLN A 70 -0.01 9.10 -0.08
CA GLN A 70 -0.53 9.15 1.29
C GLN A 70 -0.52 7.77 1.95
N SER A 71 -0.98 6.74 1.25
CA SER A 71 -1.09 5.38 1.79
C SER A 71 0.28 4.80 2.13
N CYS A 72 1.25 4.97 1.23
CA CYS A 72 2.60 4.45 1.42
C CYS A 72 3.42 5.26 2.43
N THR A 73 3.16 6.57 2.56
CA THR A 73 3.77 7.37 3.65
C THR A 73 3.34 6.84 5.01
N GLN A 74 2.05 6.56 5.19
CA GLN A 74 1.53 5.94 6.42
C GLN A 74 2.15 4.55 6.65
N GLY A 75 2.27 3.75 5.58
CA GLY A 75 2.93 2.45 5.63
C GLY A 75 4.39 2.53 6.11
N ILE A 76 5.18 3.47 5.56
CA ILE A 76 6.57 3.72 5.95
C ILE A 76 6.66 4.04 7.45
N ASP A 77 5.80 4.91 7.95
CA ASP A 77 5.86 5.32 9.35
C ASP A 77 5.45 4.19 10.28
N ALA A 78 4.46 3.37 9.90
CA ALA A 78 4.13 2.15 10.62
C ALA A 78 5.31 1.15 10.61
N LEU A 79 6.00 1.00 9.48
CA LEU A 79 7.16 0.11 9.37
C LEU A 79 8.31 0.54 10.29
N LYS A 80 8.61 1.83 10.34
CA LYS A 80 9.61 2.39 11.27
C LYS A 80 9.24 2.13 12.73
N GLN A 81 7.97 2.25 13.09
CA GLN A 81 7.51 1.94 14.44
C GLN A 81 7.70 0.45 14.77
N MET A 82 7.42 -0.45 13.82
CA MET A 82 7.67 -1.88 13.99
C MET A 82 9.16 -2.20 14.09
N GLU A 83 10.02 -1.58 13.27
CA GLU A 83 11.47 -1.69 13.38
C GLU A 83 12.00 -1.24 14.73
N ALA A 84 11.48 -0.13 15.26
CA ALA A 84 11.86 0.36 16.58
C ALA A 84 11.39 -0.55 17.72
N ALA A 85 10.31 -1.30 17.50
CA ALA A 85 9.74 -2.24 18.47
C ALA A 85 10.36 -3.65 18.40
N LEU A 86 11.11 -3.97 17.35
CA LEU A 86 11.85 -5.23 17.29
C LEU A 86 12.99 -5.22 18.32
N PRO A 87 13.12 -6.26 19.15
CA PRO A 87 14.28 -6.41 20.02
C PRO A 87 15.55 -6.54 19.15
N LYS A 88 16.61 -5.81 19.53
CA LYS A 88 17.92 -5.82 18.85
C LYS A 88 18.61 -7.17 18.95
#